data_AF-A0A814LY29-F1
#
_entry.id   AF-A0A814LY29-F1
#
_cell.length_a   1.000
_cell.length_b   1.000
_cell.length_c   1.000
_cell.angle_alpha   90.00
_cell.angle_beta   90.00
_cell.angle_gamma   90.00
#
_symmetry.space_group_name_H-M   'P 1'
#
loop_
_entity.id
_entity.type
_entity.pdbx_description
1 polymer ?
#
loop_
_entity_poly.entity_id
_entity_poly.type
_entity_poly.pdbx_seq_one_letter_code
_entity_poly.pdbx_strand_id
1 'polypeptide(L)'
;MSALDTLASQIPQELRVKLMQHFGIAKEYEKNPETISITYYCLMFIANEALKLQKEKQFVSNVLDYLEATKRNNPNDEIIKSFSTGQATIEELITVLVGETNEAENEEIKSPDQLRLLMRKHYTVGGLTDVLSVFGPVKEDFLTLGKIAKTRAVAIFRDLKAGGGSASGGGGASSSAMRPRNQSGANAHAMPPSKPPAASAQYPSASAQYPAQMPQMPPSYGAASAYNENTGNKSVPFDVISQAQKLCRYANSALEHEDVATAIKNCEQVLQLLRPYNN
;
A
#
# COMPACT_ATOMS: atom_id res chain seq x y z
N MET A 1 6.30 -9.58 -31.11
CA MET A 1 5.49 -9.81 -29.89
C MET A 1 6.41 -10.49 -28.90
N SER A 2 6.62 -9.94 -27.70
CA SER A 2 7.47 -10.59 -26.70
C SER A 2 6.84 -11.90 -26.22
N ALA A 3 7.64 -12.83 -25.69
CA ALA A 3 7.11 -13.99 -24.99
C ALA A 3 6.19 -13.57 -23.82
N LEU A 4 6.51 -12.47 -23.12
CA LEU A 4 5.62 -11.86 -22.13
C LEU A 4 4.29 -11.35 -22.70
N ASP A 5 4.27 -10.83 -23.95
CA ASP A 5 3.02 -10.41 -24.59
C ASP A 5 2.12 -11.61 -24.89
N THR A 6 2.73 -12.72 -25.34
CA THR A 6 2.02 -13.99 -25.56
C THR A 6 1.42 -14.52 -24.25
N LEU A 7 2.21 -14.56 -23.17
CA LEU A 7 1.72 -14.94 -21.84
C LEU A 7 0.61 -14.01 -21.34
N ALA A 8 0.76 -12.69 -21.51
CA ALA A 8 -0.25 -11.72 -21.10
C ALA A 8 -1.58 -11.88 -21.88
N SER A 9 -1.52 -12.32 -23.15
CA SER A 9 -2.71 -12.63 -23.95
C SER A 9 -3.49 -13.84 -23.40
N GLN A 10 -2.77 -14.80 -22.81
CA GLN A 10 -3.31 -16.06 -22.28
C GLN A 10 -3.91 -15.93 -20.87
N ILE A 11 -3.82 -14.76 -20.23
CA ILE A 11 -4.31 -14.59 -18.85
C ILE A 11 -5.80 -14.93 -18.76
N PRO A 12 -6.21 -15.86 -17.88
CA PRO A 12 -7.61 -16.23 -17.65
C PRO A 12 -8.45 -15.04 -17.17
N GLN A 13 -9.73 -15.00 -17.54
CA GLN A 13 -10.60 -13.85 -17.20
C GLN A 13 -10.75 -13.68 -15.67
N GLU A 14 -10.86 -14.79 -14.92
CA GLU A 14 -10.90 -14.79 -13.44
C GLU A 14 -9.65 -14.16 -12.80
N LEU A 15 -8.48 -14.27 -13.45
CA LEU A 15 -7.18 -13.80 -12.95
C LEU A 15 -6.76 -12.43 -13.48
N ARG A 16 -7.37 -11.94 -14.57
CA ARG A 16 -6.90 -10.75 -15.31
C ARG A 16 -6.70 -9.52 -14.43
N VAL A 17 -7.66 -9.18 -13.58
CA VAL A 17 -7.56 -8.01 -12.69
C VAL A 17 -6.42 -8.15 -11.68
N LYS A 18 -6.18 -9.37 -11.17
CA LYS A 18 -5.17 -9.65 -10.14
C LYS A 18 -3.74 -9.69 -10.71
N LEU A 19 -3.57 -10.24 -11.90
CA LEU A 19 -2.24 -10.53 -12.47
C LEU A 19 -1.73 -9.44 -13.43
N MET A 20 -2.60 -8.62 -14.03
CA MET A 20 -2.20 -7.66 -15.06
C MET A 20 -1.20 -6.59 -14.55
N GLN A 21 -1.24 -6.24 -13.26
CA GLN A 21 -0.22 -5.38 -12.63
C GLN A 21 1.17 -6.03 -12.66
N HIS A 22 1.25 -7.29 -12.23
CA HIS A 22 2.47 -8.06 -12.17
C HIS A 22 3.08 -8.30 -13.55
N PHE A 23 2.24 -8.54 -14.58
CA PHE A 23 2.69 -8.59 -15.97
C PHE A 23 3.17 -7.24 -16.51
N GLY A 24 2.51 -6.14 -16.14
CA GLY A 24 2.95 -4.79 -16.51
C GLY A 24 4.35 -4.48 -15.98
N ILE A 25 4.59 -4.79 -14.70
CA ILE A 25 5.89 -4.65 -14.04
C ILE A 25 6.92 -5.58 -14.69
N ALA A 26 6.60 -6.86 -14.85
CA ALA A 26 7.49 -7.85 -15.48
C ALA A 26 7.97 -7.40 -16.88
N LYS A 27 7.07 -6.83 -17.69
CA LYS A 27 7.37 -6.31 -19.03
C LYS A 27 8.15 -4.99 -19.00
N GLU A 28 8.03 -4.20 -17.94
CA GLU A 28 8.84 -2.98 -17.80
C GLU A 28 10.30 -3.32 -17.50
N TYR A 29 10.55 -4.30 -16.61
CA TYR A 29 11.88 -4.78 -16.26
C TYR A 29 12.50 -5.79 -17.24
N GLU A 30 11.73 -6.45 -18.12
CA GLU A 30 12.26 -7.32 -19.19
C GLU A 30 13.15 -6.54 -20.19
N LYS A 31 12.95 -5.22 -20.28
CA LYS A 31 13.65 -4.35 -21.25
C LYS A 31 15.16 -4.26 -21.02
N ASN A 32 15.62 -4.40 -19.78
CA ASN A 32 17.03 -4.32 -19.42
C ASN A 32 17.50 -5.68 -18.91
N PRO A 33 18.59 -6.26 -19.46
CA PRO A 33 19.03 -7.60 -19.07
C PRO A 33 19.47 -7.67 -17.60
N GLU A 34 20.01 -6.58 -17.05
CA GLU A 34 20.42 -6.47 -15.65
C GLU A 34 19.25 -6.59 -14.66
N THR A 35 18.01 -6.34 -15.10
CA THR A 35 16.80 -6.41 -14.27
C THR A 35 15.93 -7.64 -14.52
N ILE A 36 16.42 -8.63 -15.28
CA ILE A 36 15.66 -9.84 -15.64
C ILE A 36 15.22 -10.67 -14.43
N SER A 37 15.96 -10.59 -13.31
CA SER A 37 15.60 -11.19 -12.03
C SER A 37 14.28 -10.65 -11.44
N ILE A 38 13.95 -9.38 -11.69
CA ILE A 38 12.68 -8.77 -11.25
C ILE A 38 11.51 -9.32 -12.09
N THR A 39 11.71 -9.46 -13.41
CA THR A 39 10.76 -10.15 -14.30
C THR A 39 10.52 -11.59 -13.86
N TYR A 40 11.59 -12.32 -13.52
CA TYR A 40 11.51 -13.68 -12.99
C TYR A 40 10.66 -13.77 -11.71
N TYR A 41 10.89 -12.90 -10.71
CA TYR A 41 10.09 -12.92 -9.48
C TYR A 41 8.63 -12.47 -9.67
N CYS A 42 8.36 -11.53 -10.57
CA CYS A 42 6.98 -11.17 -10.94
C CYS A 42 6.24 -12.37 -11.58
N LEU A 43 6.91 -13.15 -12.43
CA LEU A 43 6.35 -14.35 -13.05
C LEU A 43 6.19 -15.52 -12.04
N MET A 44 7.11 -15.66 -11.08
CA MET A 44 6.96 -16.61 -9.96
C MET A 44 5.70 -16.30 -9.14
N PHE A 45 5.42 -15.02 -8.85
CA PHE A 45 4.19 -14.61 -8.18
C PHE A 45 2.94 -14.97 -9.02
N ILE A 46 2.97 -14.67 -10.32
CA ILE A 46 1.91 -15.02 -11.28
C ILE A 46 1.63 -16.52 -11.30
N ALA A 47 2.68 -17.36 -11.36
CA ALA A 47 2.55 -18.81 -11.33
C ALA A 47 1.93 -19.30 -10.02
N ASN A 48 2.42 -18.80 -8.88
CA ASN A 48 1.90 -19.15 -7.55
C ASN A 48 0.41 -18.79 -7.39
N GLU A 49 -0.03 -17.65 -7.94
CA GLU A 49 -1.44 -17.23 -7.91
C GLU A 49 -2.32 -18.02 -8.88
N ALA A 50 -1.83 -18.35 -10.07
CA ALA A 50 -2.57 -19.16 -11.03
C ALA A 50 -2.70 -20.63 -10.59
N LEU A 51 -1.67 -21.20 -9.95
CA LEU A 51 -1.70 -22.54 -9.35
C LEU A 51 -2.81 -22.71 -8.30
N LYS A 52 -3.11 -21.66 -7.52
CA LYS A 52 -4.19 -21.68 -6.51
C LYS A 52 -5.58 -21.94 -7.11
N LEU A 53 -5.81 -21.61 -8.38
CA LEU A 53 -7.09 -21.88 -9.05
C LEU A 53 -7.21 -23.31 -9.60
N GLN A 54 -6.12 -24.04 -9.80
CA GLN A 54 -6.04 -25.43 -10.32
C GLN A 54 -6.64 -25.71 -11.71
N LYS A 55 -7.46 -24.80 -12.26
CA LYS A 55 -8.10 -24.90 -13.59
C LYS A 55 -7.14 -24.59 -14.75
N GLU A 56 -6.21 -23.67 -14.55
CA GLU A 56 -5.52 -22.93 -15.62
C GLU A 56 -4.18 -23.55 -16.04
N LYS A 57 -4.17 -24.88 -16.21
CA LYS A 57 -2.96 -25.70 -16.35
C LYS A 57 -2.06 -25.31 -17.53
N GLN A 58 -2.65 -24.97 -18.68
CA GLN A 58 -1.91 -24.55 -19.88
C GLN A 58 -1.19 -23.21 -19.66
N PHE A 59 -1.89 -22.22 -19.11
CA PHE A 59 -1.30 -20.91 -18.79
C PHE A 59 -0.17 -21.05 -17.74
N VAL A 60 -0.39 -21.85 -16.69
CA VAL A 60 0.63 -22.15 -15.68
C VAL A 60 1.85 -22.82 -16.33
N SER A 61 1.67 -23.82 -17.20
CA SER A 61 2.77 -24.49 -17.91
C SER A 61 3.62 -23.47 -18.67
N ASN A 62 3.01 -22.63 -19.50
CA ASN A 62 3.72 -21.66 -20.32
C ASN A 62 4.50 -20.62 -19.48
N VAL A 63 3.98 -20.25 -18.30
CA VAL A 63 4.71 -19.37 -17.36
C VAL A 63 5.90 -20.11 -16.72
N LEU A 64 5.75 -21.39 -16.36
CA LEU A 64 6.85 -22.22 -15.84
C LEU A 64 7.93 -22.46 -16.89
N ASP A 65 7.55 -22.72 -18.15
CA ASP A 65 8.47 -22.89 -19.28
C ASP A 65 9.32 -21.61 -19.49
N TYR A 66 8.72 -20.42 -19.37
CA TYR A 66 9.46 -19.15 -19.39
C TYR A 66 10.43 -19.06 -18.20
N LEU A 67 9.98 -19.35 -16.97
CA LEU A 67 10.81 -19.30 -15.76
C LEU A 67 12.03 -20.24 -15.85
N GLU A 68 11.83 -21.46 -16.36
CA GLU A 68 12.91 -22.41 -16.62
C GLU A 68 13.88 -21.91 -17.69
N ALA A 69 13.37 -21.32 -18.78
CA ALA A 69 14.20 -20.71 -19.82
C ALA A 69 15.01 -19.52 -19.28
N THR A 70 14.42 -18.63 -18.48
CA THR A 70 15.12 -17.51 -17.82
C THR A 70 16.23 -18.03 -16.92
N LYS A 71 15.96 -19.05 -16.10
CA LYS A 71 16.97 -19.66 -15.21
C LYS A 71 18.10 -20.35 -15.97
N ARG A 72 17.79 -21.00 -17.10
CA ARG A 72 18.78 -21.64 -17.99
C ARG A 72 19.66 -20.62 -18.71
N ASN A 73 19.07 -19.50 -19.13
CA ASN A 73 19.76 -18.45 -19.88
C ASN A 73 20.60 -17.52 -18.98
N ASN A 74 20.30 -17.48 -17.67
CA ASN A 74 21.02 -16.69 -16.68
C ASN A 74 21.73 -17.58 -15.62
N PRO A 75 22.61 -18.52 -16.03
CA PRO A 75 23.17 -19.55 -15.15
C PRO A 75 24.19 -19.01 -14.13
N ASN A 76 24.50 -17.71 -14.17
CA ASN A 76 25.40 -17.02 -13.26
C ASN A 76 24.72 -15.95 -12.40
N ASP A 77 23.42 -15.70 -12.60
CA ASP A 77 22.66 -14.71 -11.81
C ASP A 77 22.44 -15.24 -10.39
N GLU A 78 23.10 -14.62 -9.40
CA GLU A 78 22.97 -14.97 -7.99
C GLU A 78 21.60 -14.63 -7.41
N ILE A 79 20.93 -13.61 -7.94
CA ILE A 79 19.61 -13.13 -7.52
C ILE A 79 18.56 -14.21 -7.87
N ILE A 80 18.66 -14.81 -9.07
CA ILE A 80 17.78 -15.93 -9.49
C ILE A 80 18.13 -17.25 -8.79
N LYS A 81 19.41 -17.50 -8.47
CA LYS A 81 19.86 -18.72 -7.76
C LYS A 81 19.50 -18.75 -6.29
N SER A 82 19.68 -17.62 -5.61
CA SER A 82 19.61 -17.50 -4.15
C SER A 82 18.34 -16.79 -3.74
N PHE A 83 17.44 -17.52 -3.10
CA PHE A 83 16.14 -17.01 -2.67
C PHE A 83 16.26 -15.86 -1.66
N SER A 84 17.26 -15.89 -0.78
CA SER A 84 17.55 -14.80 0.15
C SER A 84 18.12 -13.56 -0.55
N THR A 85 18.97 -13.75 -1.57
CA THR A 85 19.49 -12.64 -2.40
C THR A 85 18.35 -12.02 -3.20
N GLY A 86 17.51 -12.83 -3.86
CA GLY A 86 16.30 -12.40 -4.54
C GLY A 86 15.35 -11.60 -3.65
N GLN A 87 15.10 -12.06 -2.42
CA GLN A 87 14.29 -11.30 -1.46
C GLN A 87 14.93 -9.94 -1.15
N ALA A 88 16.21 -9.91 -0.82
CA ALA A 88 16.92 -8.68 -0.49
C ALA A 88 16.88 -7.67 -1.65
N THR A 89 17.11 -8.11 -2.89
CA THR A 89 17.02 -7.25 -4.09
C THR A 89 15.63 -6.64 -4.28
N ILE A 90 14.55 -7.42 -4.07
CA ILE A 90 13.18 -6.90 -4.20
C ILE A 90 12.84 -5.94 -3.05
N GLU A 91 13.26 -6.24 -1.81
CA GLU A 91 13.08 -5.34 -0.65
C GLU A 91 13.86 -4.02 -0.81
N GLU A 92 15.09 -4.06 -1.33
CA GLU A 92 15.92 -2.90 -1.63
C GLU A 92 15.29 -2.05 -2.76
N LEU A 93 14.87 -2.67 -3.86
CA LEU A 93 14.19 -1.98 -4.96
C LEU A 93 12.91 -1.27 -4.52
N ILE A 94 12.10 -1.91 -3.67
CA ILE A 94 10.90 -1.28 -3.07
C ILE A 94 11.32 -0.06 -2.25
N THR A 95 12.37 -0.17 -1.45
CA THR A 95 12.86 0.92 -0.59
C THR A 95 13.37 2.11 -1.41
N VAL A 96 14.15 1.85 -2.47
CA VAL A 96 14.63 2.88 -3.42
C VAL A 96 13.45 3.58 -4.09
N LEU A 97 12.51 2.83 -4.67
CA LEU A 97 11.33 3.40 -5.33
C LEU A 97 10.46 4.22 -4.36
N VAL A 98 10.32 3.80 -3.09
CA VAL A 98 9.61 4.58 -2.06
C VAL A 98 10.34 5.90 -1.79
N GLY A 99 11.67 5.88 -1.65
CA GLY A 99 12.49 7.09 -1.53
C GLY A 99 12.24 8.05 -2.69
N GLU A 100 12.38 7.57 -3.93
CA GLU A 100 12.12 8.36 -5.14
C GLU A 100 10.68 8.90 -5.23
N THR A 101 9.66 8.16 -4.74
CA THR A 101 8.28 8.67 -4.69
C THR A 101 8.09 9.77 -3.65
N ASN A 102 8.75 9.65 -2.49
CA ASN A 102 8.68 10.66 -1.44
C ASN A 102 9.40 11.95 -1.86
N GLU A 103 10.55 11.84 -2.52
CA GLU A 103 11.26 12.99 -3.10
C GLU A 103 10.39 13.70 -4.14
N ALA A 104 9.84 12.96 -5.10
CA ALA A 104 8.97 13.50 -6.14
C ALA A 104 7.61 14.02 -5.64
N GLU A 105 7.13 13.61 -4.46
CA GLU A 105 5.96 14.20 -3.79
C GLU A 105 6.28 15.50 -3.03
N ASN A 106 7.54 15.70 -2.62
CA ASN A 106 8.01 16.94 -1.99
C ASN A 106 8.45 17.99 -3.03
N GLU A 107 8.79 17.57 -4.25
CA GLU A 107 9.04 18.48 -5.37
C GLU A 107 7.75 19.07 -5.97
N GLU A 108 7.87 20.27 -6.53
CA GLU A 108 6.78 20.89 -7.28
C GLU A 108 6.56 20.14 -8.62
N ILE A 109 5.45 19.40 -8.70
CA ILE A 109 5.02 18.69 -9.92
C ILE A 109 4.57 19.71 -10.97
N LYS A 110 5.38 19.85 -12.03
CA LYS A 110 5.24 20.87 -13.09
C LYS A 110 4.57 20.35 -14.36
N SER A 111 4.40 19.04 -14.51
CA SER A 111 3.79 18.45 -15.70
C SER A 111 2.93 17.22 -15.41
N PRO A 112 1.91 16.93 -16.24
CA PRO A 112 1.14 15.69 -16.13
C PRO A 112 2.00 14.44 -16.41
N ASP A 113 3.16 14.57 -17.06
CA ASP A 113 4.07 13.45 -17.31
C ASP A 113 4.91 13.09 -16.09
N GLN A 114 5.35 14.07 -15.30
CA GLN A 114 5.90 13.81 -13.96
C GLN A 114 4.87 13.11 -13.07
N LEU A 115 3.62 13.56 -13.11
CA LEU A 115 2.52 12.95 -12.34
C LEU A 115 2.22 11.51 -12.81
N ARG A 116 2.26 11.23 -14.12
CA ARG A 116 2.17 9.86 -14.68
C ARG A 116 3.35 8.97 -14.28
N LEU A 117 4.55 9.53 -14.19
CA LEU A 117 5.74 8.80 -13.73
C LEU A 117 5.62 8.45 -12.25
N LEU A 118 5.23 9.41 -11.40
CA LEU A 118 4.98 9.19 -9.97
C LEU A 118 3.90 8.13 -9.72
N MET A 119 2.78 8.21 -10.46
CA MET A 119 1.72 7.18 -10.45
C MET A 119 2.28 5.79 -10.78
N ARG A 120 3.16 5.69 -11.79
CA ARG A 120 3.80 4.44 -12.20
C ARG A 120 4.74 3.89 -11.13
N LYS A 121 5.55 4.74 -10.49
CA LYS A 121 6.43 4.30 -9.38
C LYS A 121 5.61 3.73 -8.21
N HIS A 122 4.57 4.43 -7.78
CA HIS A 122 3.62 3.93 -6.76
C HIS A 122 2.92 2.62 -7.17
N TYR A 123 2.55 2.49 -8.45
CA TYR A 123 1.98 1.25 -9.00
C TYR A 123 2.98 0.08 -8.98
N THR A 124 4.25 0.34 -9.30
CA THR A 124 5.33 -0.64 -9.23
C THR A 124 5.62 -1.07 -7.80
N VAL A 125 5.77 -0.13 -6.85
CA VAL A 125 5.92 -0.43 -5.42
C VAL A 125 4.77 -1.33 -4.93
N GLY A 126 3.53 -0.97 -5.24
CA GLY A 126 2.36 -1.75 -4.86
C GLY A 126 2.38 -3.21 -5.38
N GLY A 127 2.88 -3.44 -6.60
CA GLY A 127 3.00 -4.79 -7.15
C GLY A 127 4.20 -5.55 -6.60
N LEU A 128 5.37 -4.91 -6.45
CA LEU A 128 6.55 -5.55 -5.89
C LEU A 128 6.34 -5.97 -4.42
N THR A 129 5.57 -5.21 -3.64
CA THR A 129 5.18 -5.62 -2.28
C THR A 129 4.27 -6.86 -2.24
N ASP A 130 3.49 -7.13 -3.30
CA ASP A 130 2.76 -8.40 -3.43
C ASP A 130 3.72 -9.53 -3.86
N VAL A 131 4.67 -9.25 -4.76
CA VAL A 131 5.72 -10.21 -5.19
C VAL A 131 6.55 -10.71 -4.01
N LEU A 132 6.74 -9.92 -2.95
CA LEU A 132 7.41 -10.38 -1.72
C LEU A 132 6.77 -11.63 -1.11
N SER A 133 5.48 -11.92 -1.37
CA SER A 133 4.83 -13.13 -0.88
C SER A 133 5.36 -14.42 -1.52
N VAL A 134 6.13 -14.32 -2.62
CA VAL A 134 6.90 -15.45 -3.18
C VAL A 134 7.92 -15.96 -2.16
N PHE A 135 8.49 -15.05 -1.34
CA PHE A 135 9.52 -15.39 -0.35
C PHE A 135 8.98 -15.91 0.99
N GLY A 136 7.65 -15.89 1.17
CA GLY A 136 6.97 -16.33 2.40
C GLY A 136 6.08 -15.23 2.98
N PRO A 137 5.81 -15.23 4.29
CA PRO A 137 5.05 -14.17 4.95
C PRO A 137 5.74 -12.80 4.81
N VAL A 138 5.04 -11.84 4.21
CA VAL A 138 5.54 -10.47 3.99
C VAL A 138 5.57 -9.70 5.31
N LYS A 139 6.68 -8.98 5.58
CA LYS A 139 6.85 -8.13 6.77
C LYS A 139 5.77 -7.02 6.81
N GLU A 140 5.32 -6.64 8.01
CA GLU A 140 4.21 -5.69 8.17
C GLU A 140 4.51 -4.29 7.59
N ASP A 141 5.78 -3.87 7.61
CA ASP A 141 6.22 -2.60 7.00
C ASP A 141 5.97 -2.61 5.49
N PHE A 142 6.36 -3.67 4.78
CA PHE A 142 6.10 -3.81 3.34
C PHE A 142 4.60 -3.96 3.01
N LEU A 143 3.82 -4.62 3.87
CA LEU A 143 2.36 -4.65 3.73
C LEU A 143 1.74 -3.25 3.89
N THR A 144 2.32 -2.40 4.74
CA THR A 144 1.87 -1.02 4.97
C THR A 144 2.28 -0.12 3.81
N LEU A 145 3.53 -0.19 3.36
CA LEU A 145 4.03 0.50 2.16
C LEU A 145 3.21 0.14 0.91
N GLY A 146 2.93 -1.15 0.69
CA GLY A 146 2.13 -1.63 -0.43
C GLY A 146 0.70 -1.06 -0.43
N LYS A 147 0.05 -0.96 0.73
CA LYS A 147 -1.27 -0.31 0.88
C LYS A 147 -1.22 1.18 0.57
N ILE A 148 -0.21 1.88 1.10
CA ILE A 148 -0.02 3.32 0.86
C ILE A 148 0.22 3.57 -0.63
N ALA A 149 1.16 2.87 -1.25
CA ALA A 149 1.52 3.05 -2.66
C ALA A 149 0.34 2.74 -3.60
N LYS A 150 -0.42 1.66 -3.37
CA LYS A 150 -1.64 1.38 -4.15
C LYS A 150 -2.69 2.49 -4.01
N THR A 151 -2.85 3.05 -2.79
CA THR A 151 -3.79 4.15 -2.53
C THR A 151 -3.34 5.44 -3.24
N ARG A 152 -2.04 5.77 -3.18
CA ARG A 152 -1.43 6.91 -3.87
C ARG A 152 -1.55 6.81 -5.39
N ALA A 153 -1.22 5.65 -5.96
CA ALA A 153 -1.37 5.40 -7.41
C ALA A 153 -2.81 5.64 -7.88
N VAL A 154 -3.81 5.19 -7.12
CA VAL A 154 -5.23 5.38 -7.44
C VAL A 154 -5.67 6.83 -7.26
N ALA A 155 -5.16 7.56 -6.26
CA ALA A 155 -5.42 8.99 -6.10
C ALA A 155 -4.90 9.77 -7.31
N ILE A 156 -3.61 9.62 -7.63
CA ILE A 156 -2.96 10.29 -8.76
C ILE A 156 -3.65 9.95 -10.10
N PHE A 157 -4.10 8.71 -10.29
CA PHE A 157 -4.84 8.32 -11.48
C PHE A 157 -6.18 9.08 -11.62
N ARG A 158 -6.88 9.35 -10.51
CA ARG A 158 -8.10 10.18 -10.52
C ARG A 158 -7.79 11.63 -10.89
N ASP A 159 -6.72 12.19 -10.32
CA ASP A 159 -6.31 13.58 -10.59
C ASP A 159 -5.89 13.77 -12.05
N LEU A 160 -5.11 12.83 -12.61
CA LEU A 160 -4.77 12.76 -14.03
C LEU A 160 -6.01 12.67 -14.93
N LYS A 161 -7.04 11.95 -14.50
CA LYS A 161 -8.30 11.84 -15.25
C LYS A 161 -9.13 13.12 -15.17
N ALA A 162 -9.17 13.77 -14.01
CA ALA A 162 -9.88 15.03 -13.80
C ALA A 162 -9.24 16.19 -14.56
N GLY A 163 -7.90 16.34 -14.47
CA GLY A 163 -7.15 17.35 -15.22
C GLY A 163 -7.00 17.05 -16.72
N GLY A 164 -7.13 15.78 -17.12
CA GLY A 164 -6.99 15.32 -18.50
C GLY A 164 -8.28 15.34 -19.33
N GLY A 165 -9.46 15.58 -18.75
CA GLY A 165 -10.69 15.57 -19.53
C GLY A 165 -11.99 15.79 -18.76
N SER A 166 -12.43 17.04 -18.69
CA SER A 166 -13.86 17.39 -18.66
C SER A 166 -14.19 18.39 -19.77
N ALA A 167 -13.93 17.97 -21.02
CA ALA A 167 -14.21 18.73 -22.24
C ALA A 167 -14.67 17.82 -23.41
N SER A 168 -15.48 16.79 -23.13
CA SER A 168 -16.28 16.07 -24.13
C SER A 168 -17.37 15.25 -23.44
N GLY A 169 -18.64 15.61 -23.65
CA GLY A 169 -19.81 15.04 -22.98
C GLY A 169 -20.74 16.14 -22.48
N GLY A 170 -21.68 16.58 -23.32
CA GLY A 170 -22.46 17.80 -23.11
C GLY A 170 -23.60 17.70 -22.08
N GLY A 171 -24.05 18.86 -21.61
CA GLY A 171 -25.20 19.00 -20.69
C GLY A 171 -24.93 20.07 -19.64
N GLY A 172 -25.08 21.35 -20.00
CA GLY A 172 -24.67 22.46 -19.14
C GLY A 172 -25.68 22.83 -18.05
N ALA A 173 -25.15 23.25 -16.90
CA ALA A 173 -25.75 24.29 -16.05
C ALA A 173 -24.64 24.98 -15.25
N SER A 174 -24.48 26.29 -15.43
CA SER A 174 -23.47 27.08 -14.71
C SER A 174 -23.82 27.25 -13.24
N SER A 175 -22.83 27.24 -12.34
CA SER A 175 -22.61 28.40 -11.44
C SER A 175 -21.32 28.31 -10.61
N SER A 176 -20.57 29.41 -10.66
CA SER A 176 -19.58 29.94 -9.72
C SER A 176 -18.84 29.04 -8.74
N ALA A 177 -17.52 29.13 -8.84
CA ALA A 177 -16.66 29.18 -7.67
C ALA A 177 -17.08 30.34 -6.73
N MET A 178 -17.37 30.03 -5.47
CA MET A 178 -17.10 30.96 -4.35
C MET A 178 -17.09 30.22 -3.01
N ARG A 179 -16.09 30.55 -2.19
CA ARG A 179 -16.01 30.13 -0.77
C ARG A 179 -17.10 30.85 0.03
N PRO A 180 -17.83 30.18 0.93
CA PRO A 180 -18.61 30.88 1.94
C PRO A 180 -17.77 31.14 3.20
N ARG A 181 -17.68 32.41 3.59
CA ARG A 181 -17.21 32.83 4.92
C ARG A 181 -18.44 32.94 5.84
N ASN A 182 -18.25 32.54 7.10
CA ASN A 182 -19.21 32.59 8.19
C ASN A 182 -19.85 33.99 8.40
N GLN A 183 -21.19 34.10 8.42
CA GLN A 183 -21.93 34.91 9.41
C GLN A 183 -23.46 34.68 9.42
N SER A 184 -24.03 34.86 10.62
CA SER A 184 -25.41 34.61 11.06
C SER A 184 -26.49 35.53 10.46
N GLY A 185 -27.73 35.04 10.38
CA GLY A 185 -28.92 35.87 10.14
C GLY A 185 -30.19 35.03 9.96
N ALA A 186 -31.25 35.28 10.73
CA ALA A 186 -32.47 34.48 10.73
C ALA A 186 -33.52 34.96 9.71
N ASN A 187 -34.26 34.04 9.08
CA ASN A 187 -35.70 33.89 9.36
C ASN A 187 -36.30 32.59 8.81
N ALA A 188 -37.40 32.14 9.41
CA ALA A 188 -38.12 30.91 9.05
C ALA A 188 -39.24 31.14 8.03
N HIS A 189 -39.70 30.07 7.34
CA HIS A 189 -41.06 29.75 6.81
C HIS A 189 -40.97 28.27 6.32
N ALA A 190 -41.51 27.23 6.99
CA ALA A 190 -42.91 26.72 6.96
C ALA A 190 -43.41 26.40 5.52
N MET A 191 -43.94 25.22 5.11
CA MET A 191 -44.28 23.86 5.64
C MET A 191 -44.46 22.93 4.38
N PRO A 192 -44.95 21.65 4.39
CA PRO A 192 -45.33 20.69 5.46
C PRO A 192 -44.61 19.30 5.37
N PRO A 193 -44.87 18.34 6.29
CA PRO A 193 -44.19 17.03 6.34
C PRO A 193 -44.99 15.84 5.76
N SER A 194 -44.29 14.73 5.48
CA SER A 194 -44.88 13.40 5.18
C SER A 194 -44.10 12.27 5.89
N LYS A 195 -44.82 11.37 6.59
CA LYS A 195 -44.31 10.25 7.42
C LYS A 195 -45.48 9.30 7.77
N PRO A 196 -45.26 8.06 8.27
CA PRO A 196 -44.62 6.88 7.68
C PRO A 196 -45.56 5.64 7.72
N PRO A 197 -45.08 4.39 7.52
CA PRO A 197 -44.89 3.46 8.67
C PRO A 197 -43.52 2.71 8.59
N ALA A 198 -42.78 2.43 9.68
CA ALA A 198 -43.00 1.45 10.78
C ALA A 198 -42.97 -0.02 10.30
N ALA A 199 -42.31 -1.01 10.94
CA ALA A 199 -41.57 -1.11 12.22
C ALA A 199 -40.67 -2.40 12.18
N SER A 200 -39.82 -2.83 13.14
CA SER A 200 -39.19 -2.27 14.36
C SER A 200 -38.16 -3.26 14.97
N ALA A 201 -36.96 -2.81 15.37
CA ALA A 201 -36.04 -3.52 16.31
C ALA A 201 -35.10 -2.48 16.97
N GLN A 202 -35.39 -1.96 18.17
CA GLN A 202 -35.05 -2.53 19.48
C GLN A 202 -33.56 -2.86 19.67
N TYR A 203 -32.81 -1.86 20.17
CA TYR A 203 -31.55 -2.06 20.90
C TYR A 203 -31.80 -1.84 22.39
N PRO A 204 -31.51 -2.80 23.28
CA PRO A 204 -31.41 -2.54 24.71
C PRO A 204 -30.01 -2.03 25.06
N SER A 205 -29.93 -0.89 25.76
CA SER A 205 -28.70 -0.49 26.43
C SER A 205 -28.41 -1.45 27.58
N ALA A 206 -27.21 -2.02 27.61
CA ALA A 206 -26.70 -2.77 28.75
C ALA A 206 -25.35 -2.17 29.18
N SER A 207 -25.38 -1.39 30.25
CA SER A 207 -24.19 -0.99 31.00
C SER A 207 -23.59 -2.22 31.67
N ALA A 208 -22.43 -2.67 31.20
CA ALA A 208 -21.68 -3.78 31.80
C ALA A 208 -20.35 -3.25 32.36
N GLN A 209 -20.32 -2.99 33.67
CA GLN A 209 -19.07 -2.93 34.42
C GLN A 209 -18.52 -4.36 34.52
N TYR A 210 -17.25 -4.59 34.17
CA TYR A 210 -16.52 -5.78 34.60
C TYR A 210 -15.10 -5.41 35.06
N PRO A 211 -14.51 -6.18 36.01
CA PRO A 211 -13.45 -5.71 36.89
C PRO A 211 -12.04 -6.05 36.38
N ALA A 212 -11.04 -5.53 37.10
CA ALA A 212 -9.65 -5.94 36.94
C ALA A 212 -9.45 -7.38 37.43
N GLN A 213 -9.03 -8.28 36.53
CA GLN A 213 -8.36 -9.53 36.87
C GLN A 213 -7.20 -9.78 35.89
N MET A 214 -6.00 -9.94 36.44
CA MET A 214 -4.79 -10.27 35.67
C MET A 214 -4.77 -11.76 35.32
N PRO A 215 -4.47 -12.15 34.07
CA PRO A 215 -3.95 -13.48 33.78
C PRO A 215 -2.46 -13.54 34.16
N GLN A 216 -2.14 -14.21 35.26
CA GLN A 216 -0.78 -14.65 35.58
C GLN A 216 -0.44 -15.90 34.75
N MET A 217 0.72 -15.95 34.11
CA MET A 217 1.29 -17.15 33.49
C MET A 217 2.85 -17.03 33.43
N PRO A 218 3.60 -18.14 33.21
CA PRO A 218 4.55 -18.62 34.22
C PRO A 218 6.03 -18.32 33.86
N PRO A 219 7.05 -18.71 34.68
CA PRO A 219 8.37 -18.09 34.60
C PRO A 219 9.20 -18.53 33.39
N SER A 220 10.02 -17.59 32.91
CA SER A 220 10.94 -17.78 31.79
C SER A 220 12.19 -18.56 32.21
N TYR A 221 12.53 -19.61 31.45
CA TYR A 221 13.85 -20.24 31.46
C TYR A 221 14.69 -19.57 30.37
N GLY A 222 15.79 -18.91 30.78
CA GLY A 222 16.59 -18.10 29.85
C GLY A 222 17.58 -18.90 29.01
N ALA A 223 17.99 -18.31 27.89
CA ALA A 223 19.35 -18.43 27.35
C ALA A 223 19.68 -17.12 26.62
N ALA A 224 20.87 -16.58 26.85
CA ALA A 224 21.30 -15.32 26.28
C ALA A 224 21.90 -15.50 24.88
N SER A 225 21.76 -14.49 24.03
CA SER A 225 22.80 -14.11 23.06
C SER A 225 23.01 -12.60 23.14
N ALA A 226 24.10 -12.21 23.79
CA ALA A 226 24.59 -10.84 23.72
C ALA A 226 25.26 -10.64 22.35
N TYR A 227 24.90 -9.55 21.67
CA TYR A 227 25.70 -8.99 20.59
C TYR A 227 25.91 -7.50 20.86
N ASN A 228 27.14 -7.04 20.66
CA ASN A 228 27.62 -5.78 21.18
C ASN A 228 27.01 -4.55 20.48
N GLU A 229 26.68 -3.59 21.33
CA GLU A 229 26.90 -2.15 21.16
C GLU A 229 27.96 -1.76 20.10
N ASN A 230 27.57 -0.93 19.12
CA ASN A 230 28.16 0.41 18.93
C ASN A 230 27.50 1.18 17.76
N THR A 231 26.56 2.07 18.09
CA THR A 231 26.31 3.33 17.35
C THR A 231 25.47 4.24 18.24
N GLY A 232 25.74 5.55 18.24
CA GLY A 232 25.25 6.50 19.26
C GLY A 232 23.74 6.77 19.34
N ASN A 233 22.91 6.08 18.55
CA ASN A 233 21.46 6.19 18.64
C ASN A 233 20.91 5.28 19.74
N LYS A 234 20.19 5.87 20.70
CA LYS A 234 19.44 5.12 21.71
C LYS A 234 18.39 4.25 21.01
N SER A 235 18.59 2.93 21.03
CA SER A 235 17.61 1.99 20.47
C SER A 235 16.23 2.22 21.12
N VAL A 236 15.22 2.50 20.29
CA VAL A 236 13.87 2.81 20.78
C VAL A 236 13.17 1.51 21.19
N PRO A 237 12.67 1.37 22.43
CA PRO A 237 11.95 0.18 22.85
C PRO A 237 10.73 -0.10 21.98
N PHE A 238 10.43 -1.38 21.74
CA PHE A 238 9.30 -1.80 20.92
C PHE A 238 7.97 -1.20 21.37
N ASP A 239 7.72 -1.15 22.69
CA ASP A 239 6.49 -0.58 23.25
C ASP A 239 6.34 0.92 22.96
N VAL A 240 7.45 1.66 22.93
CA VAL A 240 7.49 3.10 22.60
C VAL A 240 7.16 3.32 21.13
N ILE A 241 7.72 2.50 20.23
CA ILE A 241 7.37 2.52 18.80
C ILE A 241 5.90 2.15 18.58
N SER A 242 5.41 1.09 19.22
CA SER A 242 4.01 0.65 19.14
C SER A 242 3.03 1.73 19.62
N GLN A 243 3.35 2.39 20.74
CA GLN A 243 2.55 3.50 21.27
C GLN A 243 2.61 4.75 20.37
N ALA A 244 3.76 5.08 19.79
CA ALA A 244 3.89 6.17 18.82
C ALA A 244 3.04 5.89 17.56
N GLN A 245 3.13 4.69 16.99
CA GLN A 245 2.31 4.28 15.84
C GLN A 245 0.82 4.34 16.14
N LYS A 246 0.39 3.99 17.36
CA LYS A 246 -1.02 4.08 17.79
C LYS A 246 -1.50 5.54 17.82
N LEU A 247 -0.71 6.45 18.37
CA LEU A 247 -1.01 7.88 18.39
C LEU A 247 -1.05 8.48 16.97
N CYS A 248 -0.16 8.07 16.06
CA CYS A 248 -0.22 8.47 14.65
C CYS A 248 -1.53 8.03 13.96
N ARG A 249 -2.02 6.82 14.24
CA ARG A 249 -3.32 6.34 13.72
C ARG A 249 -4.49 7.16 14.27
N TYR A 250 -4.44 7.57 15.54
CA TYR A 250 -5.45 8.44 16.14
C TYR A 250 -5.39 9.89 15.61
N ALA A 251 -4.20 10.43 15.35
CA ALA A 251 -4.05 11.71 14.67
C ALA A 251 -4.69 11.68 13.27
N ASN A 252 -4.45 10.61 12.50
CA ASN A 252 -5.05 10.45 11.16
C ASN A 252 -6.58 10.36 11.22
N SER A 253 -7.13 9.56 12.14
CA SER A 253 -8.59 9.44 12.32
C SER A 253 -9.24 10.76 12.80
N ALA A 254 -8.53 11.58 13.59
CA ALA A 254 -9.01 12.90 13.96
C ALA A 254 -9.07 13.85 12.76
N LEU A 255 -8.09 13.81 11.85
CA LEU A 255 -8.09 14.57 10.60
C LEU A 255 -9.23 14.16 9.66
N GLU A 256 -9.57 12.87 9.59
CA GLU A 256 -10.73 12.35 8.82
C GLU A 256 -12.08 12.90 9.32
N HIS A 257 -12.14 13.36 10.58
CA HIS A 257 -13.32 13.99 11.20
C HIS A 257 -13.18 15.51 11.37
N GLU A 258 -12.21 16.15 10.72
CA GLU A 258 -11.89 17.59 10.82
C GLU A 258 -11.55 18.07 12.25
N ASP A 259 -11.26 17.16 13.19
CA ASP A 259 -10.84 17.48 14.56
C ASP A 259 -9.34 17.79 14.62
N VAL A 260 -9.00 18.99 14.17
CA VAL A 260 -7.64 19.55 14.15
C VAL A 260 -7.05 19.60 15.57
N ALA A 261 -7.86 19.82 16.61
CA ALA A 261 -7.36 19.91 17.99
C ALA A 261 -6.90 18.55 18.53
N THR A 262 -7.68 17.49 18.30
CA THR A 262 -7.28 16.12 18.65
C THR A 262 -6.13 15.62 17.78
N ALA A 263 -6.07 16.01 16.50
CA ALA A 263 -4.94 15.69 15.63
C ALA A 263 -3.62 16.29 16.16
N ILE A 264 -3.58 17.59 16.46
CA ILE A 264 -2.41 18.28 17.03
C ILE A 264 -1.98 17.60 18.34
N LYS A 265 -2.92 17.35 19.25
CA LYS A 265 -2.63 16.73 20.55
C LYS A 265 -1.98 15.34 20.43
N ASN A 266 -2.45 14.49 19.50
CA ASN A 266 -1.83 13.18 19.29
C ASN A 266 -0.41 13.32 18.70
N CYS A 267 -0.19 14.24 17.76
CA CYS A 267 1.13 14.53 17.20
C CYS A 267 2.11 15.07 18.25
N GLU A 268 1.68 15.97 19.14
CA GLU A 268 2.48 16.45 20.27
C GLU A 268 2.88 15.30 21.21
N GLN A 269 1.97 14.37 21.49
CA GLN A 269 2.26 13.18 22.29
C GLN A 269 3.27 12.24 21.60
N VAL A 270 3.21 12.07 20.28
CA VAL A 270 4.24 11.33 19.51
C VAL A 270 5.60 12.01 19.64
N LEU A 271 5.66 13.33 19.46
CA LEU A 271 6.90 14.09 19.60
C LEU A 271 7.47 14.00 21.02
N GLN A 272 6.64 14.10 22.06
CA GLN A 272 7.07 13.94 23.44
C GLN A 272 7.60 12.52 23.74
N LEU A 273 6.97 11.51 23.16
CA LEU A 273 7.33 10.10 23.33
C LEU A 273 8.65 9.72 22.63
N LEU A 274 8.93 10.30 21.45
CA LEU A 274 10.11 9.98 20.64
C LEU A 274 11.31 10.90 20.91
N ARG A 275 11.10 12.15 21.38
CA ARG A 275 12.18 13.10 21.72
C ARG A 275 13.32 12.53 22.57
N PRO A 276 13.11 11.69 23.61
CA PRO A 276 14.20 11.14 24.42
C PRO A 276 15.20 10.25 23.64
N TYR A 277 14.82 9.79 22.45
CA TYR A 277 15.60 8.91 21.59
C TYR A 277 16.25 9.62 20.40
N ASN A 278 15.89 10.89 20.18
CA ASN A 278 16.44 11.75 19.13
C ASN A 278 17.47 12.71 19.75
N ASN A 279 18.71 12.25 19.86
CA ASN A 279 19.89 13.02 20.30
C ASN A 279 20.80 13.31 19.10
#